data_AF-A0A8T3S3U7-F1
#
_entry.id   AF-A0A8T3S3U7-F1
#
_cell.length_a   1.000
_cell.length_b   1.000
_cell.length_c   1.000
_cell.angle_alpha   90.00
_cell.angle_beta   90.00
_cell.angle_gamma   90.00
#
_symmetry.space_group_name_H-M   'P 1'
#
loop_
_entity.id
_entity.type
_entity.pdbx_description
1 polymer ?
#
loop_
_entity_poly.entity_id
_entity_poly.type
_entity_poly.pdbx_seq_one_letter_code
_entity_poly.pdbx_strand_id
1 'polypeptide(L)'
;MAIVVAAALALFYLSQSTRVAATGYEIDALEAKLAQSHADQQQLIWAIGQARSPGEITQRARSELELVLLEDGAVTFASSASQPAD
;
A
#
# COMPACT_ATOMS: atom_id res chain seq x y z
N MET A 1 34.43 3.98 50.48
CA MET A 1 33.35 4.82 49.93
C MET A 1 33.57 5.20 48.47
N ALA A 2 34.70 5.80 48.08
CA ALA A 2 34.94 6.24 46.69
C ALA A 2 34.78 5.15 45.60
N ILE A 3 35.23 3.92 45.87
CA ILE A 3 35.14 2.79 44.92
C ILE A 3 33.68 2.40 44.64
N VAL A 4 32.83 2.41 45.66
CA VAL A 4 31.40 2.05 45.53
C VAL A 4 30.66 3.07 44.67
N VAL A 5 30.96 4.36 44.87
CA VAL A 5 30.38 5.46 44.09
C VAL A 5 30.80 5.35 42.61
N ALA A 6 32.07 5.08 42.34
CA ALA A 6 32.57 4.90 40.97
C ALA A 6 31.92 3.70 40.26
N ALA A 7 31.76 2.57 40.95
CA ALA A 7 31.10 1.39 40.41
C ALA A 7 29.61 1.65 40.10
N ALA A 8 28.89 2.35 41.00
CA ALA A 8 27.50 2.71 40.78
C ALA A 8 27.30 3.64 39.57
N LEU A 9 28.18 4.64 39.40
CA LEU A 9 28.18 5.52 38.23
C LEU A 9 28.45 4.75 36.94
N ALA A 10 29.43 3.84 36.92
CA ALA A 10 29.74 3.04 35.75
C ALA A 10 28.54 2.16 35.31
N LEU A 11 27.86 1.51 36.26
CA LEU A 11 26.66 0.73 35.99
C LEU A 11 25.50 1.59 35.48
N PHE A 12 25.35 2.81 36.02
CA PHE A 12 24.33 3.75 35.57
C PHE A 12 24.55 4.19 34.11
N TYR A 13 25.79 4.56 33.76
CA TYR A 13 26.14 4.91 32.38
C TYR A 13 26.00 3.73 31.42
N LEU A 14 26.38 2.53 31.83
CA LEU A 14 26.20 1.32 31.02
C LEU A 14 24.71 1.02 30.77
N SER A 15 23.87 1.19 31.80
CA SER A 15 22.42 1.02 31.68
C SER A 15 21.80 2.05 30.71
N GLN A 16 22.23 3.32 30.79
CA GLN A 16 21.80 4.34 29.82
C GLN A 16 22.24 4.02 28.40
N SER A 17 23.51 3.62 28.21
CA SER A 17 24.04 3.25 26.89
C SER A 17 23.30 2.04 26.30
N THR A 18 23.02 1.03 27.11
CA THR A 18 22.26 -0.16 26.70
C THR A 18 20.83 0.18 26.32
N ARG A 19 20.17 1.08 27.10
CA ARG A 19 18.82 1.54 26.80
C ARG A 19 18.77 2.29 25.47
N VAL A 20 19.73 3.19 25.20
CA VAL A 20 19.80 3.91 23.92
C VAL A 20 19.99 2.95 22.75
N ALA A 21 20.85 1.94 22.90
CA ALA A 21 21.02 0.92 21.87
C ALA A 21 19.74 0.09 21.65
N ALA A 22 19.06 -0.32 22.71
CA ALA A 22 17.78 -1.04 22.63
C ALA A 22 16.70 -0.21 21.90
N THR A 23 16.57 1.07 22.24
CA THR A 23 15.67 1.99 21.53
C THR A 23 16.07 2.18 20.07
N GLY A 24 17.38 2.22 19.76
CA GLY A 24 17.87 2.23 18.38
C GLY A 24 17.39 1.02 17.57
N TYR A 25 17.52 -0.19 18.12
CA TYR A 25 17.02 -1.40 17.47
C TYR A 25 15.50 -1.42 17.28
N GLU A 26 14.74 -0.86 18.24
CA GLU A 26 13.30 -0.71 18.10
C GLU A 26 12.93 0.26 16.95
N ILE A 27 13.68 1.35 16.80
CA ILE A 27 13.52 2.29 15.68
C ILE A 27 13.83 1.60 14.36
N ASP A 28 14.97 0.92 14.24
CA ASP A 28 15.36 0.20 13.03
C ASP A 28 14.29 -0.84 12.63
N ALA A 29 13.73 -1.56 13.61
CA ALA A 29 12.67 -2.53 13.37
C ALA A 29 11.36 -1.87 12.90
N LEU A 30 11.03 -0.67 13.40
CA LEU A 30 9.87 0.10 12.93
C LEU A 30 10.09 0.66 11.53
N GLU A 31 11.29 1.15 11.23
CA GLU A 31 11.66 1.62 9.88
C GLU A 31 11.58 0.49 8.85
N ALA A 32 12.08 -0.70 9.19
CA ALA A 32 11.96 -1.88 8.34
C ALA A 32 10.49 -2.25 8.05
N LYS A 33 9.62 -2.20 9.07
CA LYS A 33 8.18 -2.45 8.89
C LYS A 33 7.52 -1.39 8.02
N LEU A 34 7.90 -0.13 8.17
CA LEU A 34 7.35 0.96 7.36
C LEU A 34 7.79 0.83 5.88
N ALA A 35 9.06 0.50 5.64
CA ALA A 35 9.56 0.22 4.30
C ALA A 35 8.81 -0.95 3.65
N GLN A 36 8.56 -2.03 4.40
CA GLN A 36 7.76 -3.16 3.92
C GLN A 36 6.34 -2.73 3.55
N SER A 37 5.67 -1.99 4.44
CA SER A 37 4.31 -1.50 4.18
C SER A 37 4.22 -0.62 2.93
N HIS A 38 5.24 0.21 2.68
CA HIS A 38 5.30 1.02 1.46
C HIS A 38 5.49 0.16 0.20
N ALA A 39 6.32 -0.88 0.28
CA ALA A 39 6.49 -1.83 -0.83
C ALA A 39 5.17 -2.56 -1.14
N ASP A 40 4.48 -3.04 -0.11
CA ASP A 40 3.17 -3.70 -0.26
C ASP A 40 2.13 -2.75 -0.89
N GLN A 41 2.11 -1.48 -0.46
CA GLN A 41 1.24 -0.47 -1.04
C GLN A 41 1.53 -0.23 -2.53
N GLN A 42 2.80 -0.13 -2.92
CA GLN A 42 3.19 0.05 -4.33
C GLN A 42 2.77 -1.16 -5.18
N GLN A 43 2.95 -2.38 -4.65
CA GLN A 43 2.50 -3.59 -5.32
C GLN A 43 0.98 -3.61 -5.53
N LEU A 44 0.20 -3.19 -4.52
CA LEU A 44 -1.25 -3.09 -4.63
C LEU A 44 -1.70 -2.04 -5.65
N ILE A 45 -1.06 -0.86 -5.65
CA ILE A 45 -1.34 0.19 -6.64
C ILE A 45 -1.10 -0.34 -8.05
N TRP A 46 0.02 -1.04 -8.26
CA TRP A 46 0.33 -1.65 -9.55
C TRP A 46 -0.70 -2.72 -9.94
N ALA A 47 -1.07 -3.62 -9.03
CA ALA A 47 -2.07 -4.65 -9.26
C ALA A 47 -3.46 -4.06 -9.60
N ILE A 48 -3.86 -2.99 -8.92
CA ILE A 48 -5.10 -2.26 -9.23
C ILE A 48 -5.01 -1.61 -10.61
N GLY A 49 -3.88 -0.97 -10.93
CA GLY A 49 -3.64 -0.36 -12.23
C GLY A 49 -3.74 -1.38 -13.36
N GLN A 50 -3.13 -2.55 -13.18
CA GLN A 50 -3.20 -3.67 -14.12
C GLN A 50 -4.63 -4.16 -14.29
N ALA A 51 -5.34 -4.46 -13.19
CA ALA A 51 -6.70 -4.96 -13.21
C ALA A 51 -7.72 -3.96 -13.79
N ARG A 52 -7.49 -2.65 -13.62
CA ARG A 52 -8.31 -1.58 -14.21
C ARG A 52 -7.89 -1.21 -15.63
N SER A 53 -6.83 -1.80 -16.17
CA SER A 53 -6.40 -1.46 -17.52
C SER A 53 -7.46 -1.92 -18.54
N PRO A 54 -7.85 -1.07 -19.51
CA PRO A 54 -8.85 -1.44 -20.52
C PRO A 54 -8.49 -2.72 -21.29
N GLY A 55 -7.19 -3.00 -21.46
CA GLY A 55 -6.69 -4.22 -22.09
C GLY A 55 -7.00 -5.47 -21.27
N GLU A 56 -6.71 -5.47 -19.97
CA GLU A 56 -7.04 -6.58 -19.07
C GLU A 56 -8.54 -6.80 -18.92
N ILE A 57 -9.31 -5.71 -18.80
CA ILE A 57 -10.77 -5.79 -18.72
C ILE A 57 -11.33 -6.42 -20.00
N THR A 58 -10.87 -5.96 -21.16
CA THR A 58 -11.31 -6.49 -22.46
C THR A 58 -10.88 -7.94 -22.66
N GLN A 59 -9.67 -8.30 -22.23
CA GLN A 59 -9.16 -9.66 -22.29
C GLN A 59 -9.98 -10.59 -21.40
N ARG A 60 -10.25 -10.21 -20.15
CA ARG A 60 -11.13 -10.98 -19.24
C ARG A 60 -12.55 -11.08 -19.76
N ALA A 61 -13.12 -9.98 -20.26
CA ALA A 61 -14.45 -9.99 -20.86
C ALA A 61 -14.56 -11.00 -22.02
N ARG A 62 -13.55 -11.10 -22.88
CA ARG A 62 -13.52 -12.09 -23.96
C ARG A 62 -13.25 -13.52 -23.49
N SER A 63 -12.29 -13.70 -22.58
CA SER A 63 -11.77 -15.03 -22.23
C SER A 63 -12.56 -15.75 -21.13
N GLU A 64 -13.11 -15.01 -20.15
CA GLU A 64 -13.82 -15.58 -19.02
C GLU A 64 -15.35 -15.46 -19.15
N LEU A 65 -15.83 -14.41 -19.82
CA LEU A 65 -17.26 -14.11 -19.95
C LEU A 65 -17.79 -14.32 -21.37
N GLU A 66 -16.93 -14.76 -22.30
CA GLU A 66 -17.25 -14.97 -23.73
C GLU A 66 -17.95 -13.75 -24.38
N LEU A 67 -17.69 -12.56 -23.85
CA LEU A 67 -18.30 -11.33 -24.34
C LEU A 67 -17.65 -10.95 -25.67
N VAL A 68 -18.49 -10.79 -26.69
CA VAL A 68 -18.10 -10.34 -28.02
C VAL A 68 -18.34 -8.83 -28.11
N LEU A 69 -17.47 -8.12 -28.83
CA LEU A 69 -17.70 -6.71 -29.13
C LEU A 69 -19.01 -6.56 -29.90
N LEU A 70 -19.87 -5.66 -29.45
CA LEU A 70 -21.06 -5.29 -30.18
C LEU A 70 -20.65 -4.61 -31.50
N GLU A 71 -21.35 -4.93 -32.59
CA GLU A 71 -21.22 -4.19 -33.84
C GLU A 71 -21.63 -2.73 -33.65
N ASP A 72 -20.92 -1.86 -34.35
CA ASP A 72 -21.17 -0.43 -34.30
C ASP A 72 -22.58 -0.13 -34.84
N GLY A 73 -23.47 0.38 -33.98
CA GLY A 73 -24.89 0.60 -34.29
C GLY A 73 -25.86 -0.49 -33.84
N ALA A 74 -25.42 -1.57 -33.17
CA ALA A 74 -26.31 -2.58 -32.61
C ALA A 74 -27.13 -2.09 -31.39
N VAL A 75 -26.75 -0.95 -30.80
CA VAL A 75 -27.46 -0.34 -29.67
C VAL A 75 -28.39 0.76 -30.15
N THR A 76 -29.70 0.51 -30.11
CA THR A 76 -30.72 1.55 -30.26
C THR A 76 -31.13 2.05 -28.88
N PHE A 77 -30.70 3.26 -28.53
CA PHE A 77 -31.15 3.91 -27.29
C PHE A 77 -32.61 4.33 -27.46
N ALA A 78 -33.44 4.05 -26.45
CA ALA A 78 -34.81 4.56 -26.43
C ALA A 78 -34.77 6.10 -26.35
N SER A 79 -35.51 6.78 -27.21
CA SER A 79 -35.63 8.24 -27.16
C SER A 79 -36.19 8.68 -25.81
N SER A 80 -35.44 9.52 -25.10
CA SER A 80 -35.88 10.18 -23.87
C SER A 80 -37.02 11.12 -24.20
N ALA A 81 -38.27 10.64 -24.18
CA ALA A 81 -39.46 11.45 -24.40
C ALA A 81 -39.73 12.35 -23.18
N SER A 82 -38.80 13.26 -22.83
CA SER A 82 -38.93 14.27 -21.77
C SER A 82 -37.80 15.30 -21.83
N GLN A 83 -37.51 15.87 -23.01
CA GLN A 83 -36.75 17.12 -23.07
C GLN A 83 -37.67 18.20 -23.66
N PRO A 84 -38.28 19.07 -22.82
CA PRO A 84 -39.00 20.22 -23.33
C PRO A 84 -38.01 21.14 -24.05
N ALA A 85 -38.37 21.58 -25.25
CA ALA A 85 -37.63 22.56 -26.01
C ALA A 85 -37.80 23.95 -25.36
N ASP A 86 -36.69 24.64 -25.11
CA ASP A 86 -36.64 26.09 -24.88
C ASP A 86 -36.68 26.83 -26.23
#